data_AF-A0A0R2BKT1-F1
#
_entry.id   AF-A0A0R2BKT1-F1
#
_cell.length_a   1.000
_cell.length_b   1.000
_cell.length_c   1.000
_cell.angle_alpha   90.00
_cell.angle_beta   90.00
_cell.angle_gamma   90.00
#
_symmetry.space_group_name_H-M   'P 1'
#
loop_
_entity.id
_entity.type
_entity.pdbx_description
1 polymer ?
#
loop_
_entity_poly.entity_id
_entity_poly.type
_entity_poly.pdbx_seq_one_letter_code
_entity_poly.pdbx_strand_id
1 'polypeptide(L)'
;MANEIMLERPVDLDFQPAKLEFTNYEELKALVEKYADRYKNLVFTRENKSSAIKARTELLSIVNAIESNRKNVKQVYNKPLNEFEQQIKELTGSINEPLNQIRSGLKEIDDNEKQERQDVLNRILSKLVESKSITLDDVQIDAKWLNKGNWNDKLRPITKLQAELEQAVDEAVKVKQQRETDLKILTEFCKAKDIDPVGWVSQLDFKSVTEVMDLINTDVERKRKIAEGQAAKQQEFEQQKAQQEAVVEEAADSEETPIPDDPLITDVIQVTGTLSQLNGLNKYLVEHGIQVAMVNENTTDDLPF
;
A
#
# COMPACT_ATOMS: atom_id res chain seq x y z
N MET A 1 3.62 -48.33 16.35
CA MET A 1 2.48 -48.99 15.67
C MET A 1 2.69 -48.82 14.18
N ALA A 2 3.48 -49.71 13.58
CA ALA A 2 3.79 -49.66 12.15
C ALA A 2 2.73 -50.49 11.43
N ASN A 3 1.91 -49.84 10.59
CA ASN A 3 1.08 -50.42 9.52
C ASN A 3 0.73 -51.92 9.62
N GLU A 4 0.12 -52.37 10.73
CA GLU A 4 -0.23 -53.78 10.93
C GLU A 4 -1.28 -54.24 9.90
N ILE A 5 -2.16 -53.35 9.44
CA ILE A 5 -3.26 -53.68 8.50
C ILE A 5 -2.75 -53.90 7.06
N MET A 6 -1.68 -53.24 6.62
CA MET A 6 -1.18 -53.32 5.23
C MET A 6 -0.36 -54.59 4.95
N LEU A 7 0.09 -55.31 5.98
CA LEU A 7 0.91 -56.52 5.84
C LEU A 7 0.09 -57.81 5.88
N GLU A 8 -1.18 -57.78 6.28
CA GLU A 8 -1.97 -59.00 6.46
C GLU A 8 -2.61 -59.51 5.16
N ARG A 9 -2.92 -58.64 4.20
CA ARG A 9 -3.40 -59.04 2.86
C ARG A 9 -3.01 -58.03 1.77
N PRO A 10 -2.33 -58.47 0.70
CA PRO A 10 -2.13 -57.64 -0.48
C PRO A 10 -3.48 -57.33 -1.16
N VAL A 11 -3.54 -56.23 -1.93
CA VAL A 11 -4.70 -55.93 -2.78
C VAL A 11 -4.67 -56.93 -3.95
N ASP A 12 -5.46 -58.00 -3.83
CA ASP A 12 -5.62 -59.00 -4.89
C ASP A 12 -6.57 -58.46 -5.97
N LEU A 13 -6.05 -58.30 -7.19
CA LEU A 13 -6.80 -57.85 -8.36
C LEU A 13 -6.73 -58.91 -9.46
N ASP A 14 -7.87 -59.51 -9.81
CA ASP A 14 -7.99 -60.35 -11.00
C ASP A 14 -8.28 -59.45 -12.22
N PHE A 15 -7.21 -59.03 -12.89
CA PHE A 15 -7.28 -58.16 -14.06
C PHE A 15 -7.12 -58.96 -15.35
N GLN A 16 -8.13 -58.89 -16.22
CA GLN A 16 -8.08 -59.45 -17.57
C GLN A 16 -8.22 -58.34 -18.62
N PRO A 17 -7.25 -58.18 -19.56
CA PRO A 17 -7.36 -57.20 -20.63
C PRO A 17 -8.59 -57.43 -21.53
N ALA A 18 -9.26 -56.36 -21.97
CA ALA A 18 -10.30 -56.51 -22.97
C ALA A 18 -9.74 -56.93 -24.32
N LYS A 19 -10.40 -57.91 -24.93
CA LYS A 19 -10.18 -58.32 -26.32
C LYS A 19 -11.32 -57.79 -27.20
N LEU A 20 -11.01 -56.85 -28.08
CA LEU A 20 -11.95 -56.29 -29.06
C LEU A 20 -11.51 -56.69 -30.47
N GLU A 21 -12.28 -57.55 -31.13
CA GLU A 21 -12.03 -58.00 -32.50
C GLU A 21 -13.29 -57.82 -33.34
N PHE A 22 -13.11 -57.32 -34.56
CA PHE A 22 -14.18 -57.35 -35.56
C PHE A 22 -14.22 -58.73 -36.20
N THR A 23 -15.35 -59.42 -36.07
CA THR A 23 -15.55 -60.73 -36.71
C THR A 23 -15.83 -60.63 -38.22
N ASN A 24 -16.26 -59.46 -38.69
CA ASN A 24 -16.70 -59.23 -40.07
C ASN A 24 -16.19 -57.90 -40.67
N TYR A 25 -15.02 -57.41 -40.24
CA TYR A 25 -14.50 -56.09 -40.65
C TYR A 25 -14.44 -55.92 -42.17
N GLU A 26 -13.86 -56.89 -42.88
CA GLU A 26 -13.67 -56.81 -44.32
C GLU A 26 -15.00 -56.79 -45.09
N GLU A 27 -15.99 -57.58 -44.64
CA GLU A 27 -17.33 -57.57 -45.22
C GLU A 27 -18.04 -56.23 -44.99
N LEU A 28 -17.94 -55.69 -43.76
CA LEU A 28 -18.55 -54.43 -43.38
C LEU A 28 -17.90 -53.25 -44.13
N LYS A 29 -16.57 -53.26 -44.25
CA LYS A 29 -15.79 -52.29 -45.00
C LYS A 29 -16.16 -52.30 -46.48
N ALA A 30 -16.18 -53.47 -47.12
CA ALA A 30 -16.57 -53.60 -48.52
C ALA A 30 -18.01 -53.12 -48.79
N LEU A 31 -18.93 -53.38 -47.85
CA LEU A 31 -20.31 -52.93 -47.95
C LEU A 31 -20.43 -51.41 -47.82
N VAL A 32 -19.71 -50.80 -46.88
CA VAL A 32 -19.67 -49.34 -46.69
C VAL A 32 -19.02 -48.65 -47.89
N GLU A 33 -17.90 -49.15 -48.40
CA GLU A 33 -17.21 -48.62 -49.58
C GLU A 33 -18.12 -48.66 -50.82
N LYS A 34 -18.76 -49.80 -51.07
CA LYS A 34 -19.73 -49.95 -52.17
C LYS A 34 -20.90 -48.97 -52.06
N TYR A 35 -21.38 -48.71 -50.84
CA TYR A 35 -22.47 -47.75 -50.61
C TYR A 35 -22.01 -46.30 -50.81
N ALA A 36 -20.81 -45.96 -50.33
CA ALA A 36 -20.21 -44.63 -50.48
C ALA A 36 -19.91 -44.31 -51.96
N ASP A 37 -19.40 -45.27 -52.72
CA ASP A 37 -19.03 -45.09 -54.13
C ASP A 37 -20.24 -44.77 -55.02
N ARG A 38 -21.45 -45.23 -54.68
CA ARG A 38 -22.68 -44.84 -55.39
C ARG A 38 -22.95 -43.34 -55.39
N TYR A 39 -22.43 -42.63 -54.39
CA TYR A 39 -22.72 -41.22 -54.15
C TYR A 39 -21.52 -40.30 -54.45
N LYS A 40 -20.34 -40.87 -54.76
CA LYS A 40 -19.05 -40.15 -54.89
C LYS A 40 -18.95 -39.23 -56.12
N ASN A 41 -19.68 -39.53 -57.20
CA ASN A 41 -19.62 -38.82 -58.48
C ASN A 41 -20.96 -38.15 -58.87
N LEU A 42 -21.86 -37.94 -57.92
CA LEU A 42 -23.14 -37.28 -58.20
C LEU A 42 -22.97 -35.76 -58.30
N VAL A 43 -23.43 -35.19 -59.42
CA VAL A 43 -23.50 -33.73 -59.60
C VAL A 43 -24.77 -33.22 -58.95
N PHE A 44 -24.65 -32.43 -57.89
CA PHE A 44 -25.79 -31.87 -57.16
C PHE A 44 -26.30 -30.58 -57.83
N THR A 45 -27.55 -30.60 -58.28
CA THR A 45 -28.25 -29.47 -58.94
C THR A 45 -29.54 -29.13 -58.19
N ARG A 46 -30.18 -28.01 -58.54
CA ARG A 46 -31.42 -27.57 -57.88
C ARG A 46 -32.56 -28.59 -58.04
N GLU A 47 -32.59 -29.29 -59.17
CA GLU A 47 -33.61 -30.28 -59.53
C GLU A 47 -33.47 -31.60 -58.75
N ASN A 48 -32.24 -31.98 -58.35
CA ASN A 48 -31.97 -33.24 -57.64
C ASN A 48 -31.79 -33.09 -56.12
N LYS A 49 -32.06 -31.89 -55.58
CA LYS A 49 -31.91 -31.55 -54.14
C LYS A 49 -32.58 -32.56 -53.21
N SER A 50 -33.79 -33.03 -53.53
CA SER A 50 -34.50 -34.02 -52.70
C SER A 50 -33.76 -35.35 -52.61
N SER A 51 -33.23 -35.85 -53.73
CA SER A 51 -32.46 -37.10 -53.77
C SER A 51 -31.12 -36.97 -53.05
N ALA A 52 -30.47 -35.80 -53.16
CA ALA A 52 -29.25 -35.49 -52.42
C ALA A 52 -29.45 -35.49 -50.89
N ILE A 53 -30.58 -34.95 -50.41
CA ILE A 53 -30.93 -34.95 -48.99
C ILE A 53 -31.16 -36.39 -48.48
N LYS A 54 -31.82 -37.25 -49.27
CA LYS A 54 -32.03 -38.66 -48.93
C LYS A 54 -30.70 -39.41 -48.84
N ALA A 55 -29.84 -39.29 -49.85
CA ALA A 55 -28.51 -39.89 -49.87
C ALA A 55 -27.66 -39.47 -48.66
N ARG A 56 -27.64 -38.17 -48.32
CA ARG A 56 -26.97 -37.66 -47.12
C ARG A 56 -27.50 -38.32 -45.84
N THR A 57 -28.82 -38.45 -45.73
CA THR A 57 -29.47 -39.01 -44.53
C THR A 57 -29.12 -40.49 -44.36
N GLU A 58 -29.11 -41.25 -45.46
CA GLU A 58 -28.71 -42.67 -45.46
C GLU A 58 -27.24 -42.84 -45.05
N LEU A 59 -26.32 -42.07 -45.64
CA LEU A 59 -24.89 -42.10 -45.28
C LEU A 59 -24.66 -41.73 -43.81
N LEU A 60 -25.35 -40.69 -43.32
CA LEU A 60 -25.30 -40.32 -41.90
C LEU A 60 -25.86 -41.43 -41.00
N SER A 61 -26.92 -42.14 -41.43
CA SER A 61 -27.47 -43.26 -40.67
C SER A 61 -26.45 -44.39 -40.51
N ILE A 62 -25.69 -44.72 -41.57
CA ILE A 62 -24.64 -45.75 -41.53
C ILE A 62 -23.51 -45.33 -40.57
N VAL A 63 -23.01 -44.10 -40.70
CA VAL A 63 -21.98 -43.55 -39.80
C VAL A 63 -22.46 -43.58 -38.34
N ASN A 64 -23.69 -43.13 -38.10
CA ASN A 64 -24.27 -43.11 -36.75
C ASN A 64 -24.44 -44.51 -36.17
N ALA A 65 -24.80 -45.51 -36.98
CA ALA A 65 -24.93 -46.89 -36.51
C ALA A 65 -23.57 -47.46 -36.04
N ILE A 66 -22.50 -47.24 -36.83
CA ILE A 66 -21.14 -47.67 -36.48
C ILE A 66 -20.67 -46.98 -35.20
N GLU A 67 -20.83 -45.66 -35.14
CA GLU A 67 -20.44 -44.88 -33.95
C GLU A 67 -21.27 -45.23 -32.71
N SER A 68 -22.55 -45.54 -32.87
CA SER A 68 -23.40 -45.97 -31.76
C SER A 68 -22.94 -47.32 -31.21
N ASN A 69 -22.57 -48.26 -32.08
CA ASN A 69 -22.02 -49.54 -31.64
C ASN A 69 -20.70 -49.33 -30.86
N ARG A 70 -19.76 -48.53 -31.39
CA ARG A 70 -18.53 -48.16 -30.68
C ARG A 70 -18.81 -47.57 -29.29
N LYS A 71 -19.76 -46.62 -29.20
CA LYS A 71 -20.14 -45.98 -27.93
C LYS A 71 -20.73 -46.99 -26.94
N ASN A 72 -21.62 -47.88 -27.40
CA ASN A 72 -22.22 -48.91 -26.57
C ASN A 72 -21.17 -49.88 -26.02
N VAL A 73 -20.25 -50.37 -26.88
CA VAL A 73 -19.14 -51.24 -26.45
C VAL A 73 -18.26 -50.53 -25.42
N LYS A 74 -17.91 -49.26 -25.65
CA LYS A 74 -17.15 -48.45 -24.69
C LYS A 74 -17.87 -48.31 -23.35
N GLN A 75 -19.19 -48.09 -23.34
CA GLN A 75 -19.97 -47.98 -22.11
C GLN A 75 -19.95 -49.29 -21.31
N VAL A 76 -20.16 -50.43 -21.98
CA VAL A 76 -20.14 -51.75 -21.33
C VAL A 76 -18.76 -52.06 -20.75
N TYR A 77 -17.69 -51.78 -21.50
CA TYR A 77 -16.33 -52.02 -21.03
C TYR A 77 -15.91 -51.09 -19.88
N ASN A 78 -16.34 -49.82 -19.90
CA ASN A 78 -16.02 -48.88 -18.84
C ASN A 78 -16.82 -49.13 -17.55
N LYS A 79 -17.94 -49.86 -17.60
CA LYS A 79 -18.75 -50.16 -16.41
C LYS A 79 -17.96 -50.85 -15.29
N PRO A 80 -17.28 -51.99 -15.51
CA PRO A 80 -16.46 -52.64 -14.47
C PRO A 80 -15.29 -51.77 -13.99
N LEU A 81 -14.70 -50.95 -14.88
CA LEU A 81 -13.66 -49.99 -14.50
C LEU A 81 -14.20 -48.94 -13.52
N ASN A 82 -15.35 -48.33 -13.85
CA ASN A 82 -15.99 -47.33 -13.00
C ASN A 82 -16.40 -47.91 -11.64
N GLU A 83 -16.92 -49.14 -11.62
CA GLU A 83 -17.26 -49.86 -10.39
C GLU A 83 -16.02 -50.11 -9.52
N PHE A 84 -14.92 -50.54 -10.13
CA PHE A 84 -13.63 -50.70 -9.44
C PHE A 84 -13.09 -49.37 -8.89
N GLU A 85 -13.07 -48.31 -9.70
CA GLU A 85 -12.64 -46.98 -9.25
C GLU A 85 -13.50 -46.47 -8.09
N GLN A 86 -14.81 -46.73 -8.12
CA GLN A 86 -15.72 -46.39 -7.04
C GLN A 86 -15.38 -47.17 -5.76
N GLN A 87 -15.13 -48.48 -5.84
CA GLN A 87 -14.72 -49.29 -4.69
C GLN A 87 -13.41 -48.78 -4.07
N ILE A 88 -12.42 -48.44 -4.89
CA ILE A 88 -11.16 -47.83 -4.42
C ILE A 88 -11.42 -46.48 -3.77
N LYS A 89 -12.30 -45.66 -4.34
CA LYS A 89 -12.68 -44.35 -3.78
C LYS A 89 -13.41 -44.49 -2.44
N GLU A 90 -14.26 -45.49 -2.28
CA GLU A 90 -14.94 -45.79 -1.02
C GLU A 90 -13.96 -46.24 0.06
N LEU A 91 -13.02 -47.14 -0.29
CA LEU A 91 -11.97 -47.61 0.61
C LEU A 91 -11.05 -46.47 1.06
N THR A 92 -10.56 -45.68 0.12
CA THR A 92 -9.69 -44.51 0.43
C THR A 92 -10.47 -43.42 1.17
N GLY A 93 -11.73 -43.18 0.80
CA GLY A 93 -12.64 -42.25 1.48
C GLY A 93 -12.83 -42.59 2.95
N SER A 94 -13.01 -43.88 3.27
CA SER A 94 -13.16 -44.37 4.65
C SER A 94 -11.93 -44.10 5.53
N ILE A 95 -10.74 -43.99 4.93
CA ILE A 95 -9.49 -43.66 5.64
C ILE A 95 -9.28 -42.15 5.69
N ASN A 96 -9.70 -41.42 4.65
CA ASN A 96 -9.47 -39.97 4.55
C ASN A 96 -10.15 -39.18 5.67
N GLU A 97 -11.34 -39.57 6.09
CA GLU A 97 -12.05 -38.89 7.18
C GLU A 97 -11.29 -38.96 8.52
N PRO A 98 -11.00 -40.15 9.09
CA PRO A 98 -10.22 -40.23 10.32
C PRO A 98 -8.80 -39.66 10.17
N LEU A 99 -8.18 -39.79 8.99
CA LEU A 99 -6.88 -39.17 8.71
C LEU A 99 -6.93 -37.65 8.82
N ASN A 100 -7.98 -37.01 8.28
CA ASN A 100 -8.15 -35.57 8.36
C ASN A 100 -8.46 -35.11 9.79
N GLN A 101 -9.26 -35.88 10.54
CA GLN A 101 -9.50 -35.61 11.96
C GLN A 101 -8.19 -35.68 12.77
N ILE A 102 -7.36 -36.70 12.56
CA ILE A 102 -6.04 -36.83 13.20
C ILE A 102 -5.15 -35.64 12.84
N ARG A 103 -5.10 -35.24 11.56
CA ARG A 103 -4.31 -34.07 11.12
C ARG A 103 -4.78 -32.78 11.80
N SER A 104 -6.09 -32.57 11.89
CA SER A 104 -6.65 -31.40 12.57
C SER A 104 -6.31 -31.40 14.06
N GLY A 105 -6.51 -32.54 14.73
CA GLY A 105 -6.19 -32.69 16.15
C GLY A 105 -4.70 -32.49 16.45
N LEU A 106 -3.80 -33.03 15.62
CA LEU A 106 -2.36 -32.78 15.76
C LEU A 106 -2.00 -31.31 15.58
N LYS A 107 -2.63 -30.63 14.60
CA LYS A 107 -2.42 -29.20 14.41
C LYS A 107 -2.90 -28.38 15.60
N GLU A 108 -4.07 -28.70 16.16
CA GLU A 108 -4.58 -28.03 17.35
C GLU A 108 -3.66 -28.25 18.56
N ILE A 109 -3.10 -29.45 18.72
CA ILE A 109 -2.10 -29.72 19.77
C ILE A 109 -0.85 -28.86 19.55
N ASP A 110 -0.29 -28.82 18.35
CA ASP A 110 0.90 -28.02 18.03
C ASP A 110 0.66 -26.51 18.26
N ASP A 111 -0.52 -26.00 17.88
CA ASP A 111 -0.94 -24.62 18.06
C ASP A 111 -1.11 -24.29 19.55
N ASN A 112 -1.76 -25.16 20.33
CA ASN A 112 -1.89 -25.03 21.78
C ASN A 112 -0.53 -25.05 22.49
N GLU A 113 0.35 -25.99 22.15
CA GLU A 113 1.71 -26.03 22.72
C GLU A 113 2.49 -24.74 22.40
N LYS A 114 2.30 -24.18 21.20
CA LYS A 114 2.94 -22.91 20.82
C LYS A 114 2.39 -21.74 21.63
N GLN A 115 1.09 -21.72 21.89
CA GLN A 115 0.47 -20.72 22.74
C GLN A 115 0.94 -20.84 24.20
N GLU A 116 1.05 -22.06 24.74
CA GLU A 116 1.63 -22.29 26.07
C GLU A 116 3.07 -21.76 26.17
N ARG A 117 3.89 -22.01 25.13
CA ARG A 117 5.25 -21.45 25.04
C ARG A 117 5.23 -19.92 25.03
N GLN A 118 4.27 -19.31 24.35
CA GLN A 118 4.12 -17.86 24.31
C GLN A 118 3.72 -17.28 25.67
N ASP A 119 2.79 -17.91 26.37
CA ASP A 119 2.38 -17.48 27.72
C ASP A 119 3.52 -17.60 28.72
N VAL A 120 4.29 -18.70 28.66
CA VAL A 120 5.47 -18.86 29.52
C VAL A 120 6.57 -17.86 29.15
N LEU A 121 6.82 -17.63 27.86
CA LEU A 121 7.78 -16.63 27.39
C LEU A 121 7.45 -15.24 27.92
N ASN A 122 6.19 -14.82 27.79
CA ASN A 122 5.72 -13.53 28.30
C ASN A 122 5.94 -13.43 29.81
N ARG A 123 5.62 -14.48 30.58
CA ARG A 123 5.87 -14.51 32.04
C ARG A 123 7.35 -14.39 32.39
N ILE A 124 8.24 -15.01 31.61
CA ILE A 124 9.69 -14.94 31.83
C ILE A 124 10.20 -13.52 31.53
N LEU A 125 9.82 -12.96 30.38
CA LEU A 125 10.21 -11.61 30.00
C LEU A 125 9.67 -10.56 30.98
N SER A 126 8.41 -10.67 31.41
CA SER A 126 7.85 -9.78 32.44
C SER A 126 8.67 -9.79 33.73
N LYS A 127 9.15 -10.96 34.17
CA LYS A 127 10.03 -11.06 35.35
C LYS A 127 11.42 -10.46 35.12
N LEU A 128 11.98 -10.63 33.92
CA LEU A 128 13.28 -10.05 33.57
C LEU A 128 13.22 -8.52 33.48
N VAL A 129 12.06 -7.99 33.12
CA VAL A 129 11.82 -6.55 32.95
C VAL A 129 11.34 -5.88 34.23
N GLU A 130 10.71 -6.59 35.17
CA GLU A 130 10.13 -6.05 36.41
C GLU A 130 11.09 -5.15 37.23
N SER A 131 12.38 -5.46 37.24
CA SER A 131 13.41 -4.68 37.95
C SER A 131 14.16 -3.66 37.08
N LYS A 132 13.78 -3.53 35.81
CA LYS A 132 14.43 -2.68 34.80
C LYS A 132 13.55 -1.48 34.45
N SER A 133 14.15 -0.46 33.84
CA SER A 133 13.44 0.76 33.42
C SER A 133 12.65 0.60 32.12
N ILE A 134 12.47 -0.62 31.60
CA ILE A 134 11.78 -0.91 30.35
C ILE A 134 10.45 -1.63 30.61
N THR A 135 9.65 -1.82 29.56
CA THR A 135 8.41 -2.59 29.56
C THR A 135 8.52 -3.75 28.58
N LEU A 136 7.56 -4.67 28.59
CA LEU A 136 7.57 -5.81 27.66
C LEU A 136 7.54 -5.35 26.19
N ASP A 137 6.85 -4.25 25.91
CA ASP A 137 6.73 -3.67 24.57
C ASP A 137 8.06 -3.10 24.02
N ASP A 138 9.00 -2.77 24.92
CA ASP A 138 10.33 -2.30 24.54
C ASP A 138 11.25 -3.46 24.09
N VAL A 139 10.88 -4.72 24.39
CA VAL A 139 11.69 -5.90 24.06
C VAL A 139 11.26 -6.46 22.71
N GLN A 140 12.20 -6.55 21.77
CA GLN A 140 11.95 -7.17 20.47
C GLN A 140 11.81 -8.69 20.62
N ILE A 141 10.62 -9.23 20.37
CA ILE A 141 10.34 -10.67 20.43
C ILE A 141 10.67 -11.33 19.10
N ASP A 142 11.55 -12.34 19.08
CA ASP A 142 11.81 -13.18 17.91
C ASP A 142 10.83 -14.37 17.87
N ALA A 143 10.13 -14.54 16.74
CA ALA A 143 9.24 -15.68 16.51
C ALA A 143 9.93 -17.04 16.68
N LYS A 144 11.25 -17.12 16.43
CA LYS A 144 12.05 -18.34 16.62
C LYS A 144 12.11 -18.79 18.07
N TRP A 145 11.92 -17.90 19.04
CA TRP A 145 11.92 -18.27 20.45
C TRP A 145 10.82 -19.27 20.80
N LEU A 146 9.72 -19.30 20.04
CA LEU A 146 8.61 -20.24 20.24
C LEU A 146 8.83 -21.62 19.60
N ASN A 147 9.94 -21.81 18.87
CA ASN A 147 10.25 -23.09 18.24
C ASN A 147 10.49 -24.17 19.29
N LYS A 148 9.90 -25.36 19.10
CA LYS A 148 9.99 -26.49 20.04
C LYS A 148 11.41 -26.79 20.52
N GLY A 149 12.41 -26.72 19.65
CA GLY A 149 13.82 -26.98 19.98
C GLY A 149 14.45 -26.02 21.00
N ASN A 150 13.82 -24.87 21.28
CA ASN A 150 14.27 -23.92 22.30
C ASN A 150 13.70 -24.18 23.70
N TRP A 151 12.84 -25.20 23.83
CA TRP A 151 12.16 -25.55 25.08
C TRP A 151 12.43 -27.01 25.43
N ASN A 152 12.46 -27.31 26.72
CA ASN A 152 12.46 -28.69 27.19
C ASN A 152 11.03 -29.19 27.44
N ASP A 153 10.90 -30.48 27.75
CA ASP A 153 9.62 -31.15 28.04
C ASP A 153 8.85 -30.55 29.23
N LYS A 154 9.50 -29.73 30.06
CA LYS A 154 8.91 -29.03 31.20
C LYS A 154 8.55 -27.57 30.87
N LEU A 155 8.49 -27.21 29.58
CA LEU A 155 8.18 -25.86 29.11
C LEU A 155 9.14 -24.80 29.67
N ARG A 156 10.41 -25.17 29.86
CA ARG A 156 11.47 -24.23 30.26
C ARG A 156 12.39 -23.93 29.08
N PRO A 157 12.78 -22.66 28.87
CA PRO A 157 13.79 -22.32 27.88
C PRO A 157 15.11 -23.07 28.12
N ILE A 158 15.74 -23.53 27.05
CA ILE A 158 17.12 -24.05 27.11
C ILE A 158 18.10 -22.91 27.40
N THR A 159 19.30 -23.23 27.87
CA THR A 159 20.33 -22.25 28.25
C THR A 159 20.64 -21.24 27.14
N LYS A 160 20.65 -21.68 25.88
CA LYS A 160 20.83 -20.79 24.73
C LYS A 160 19.70 -19.76 24.62
N LEU A 161 18.44 -20.20 24.67
CA LEU A 161 17.30 -19.30 24.64
C LEU A 161 17.33 -18.36 25.85
N GLN A 162 17.66 -18.85 27.05
CA GLN A 162 17.78 -17.99 28.24
C GLN A 162 18.76 -16.84 28.02
N ALA A 163 19.95 -17.13 27.49
CA ALA A 163 20.95 -16.11 27.18
C ALA A 163 20.46 -15.11 26.11
N GLU A 164 19.75 -15.58 25.08
CA GLU A 164 19.15 -14.71 24.07
C GLU A 164 18.07 -13.78 24.66
N LEU A 165 17.22 -14.29 25.56
CA LEU A 165 16.22 -13.48 26.25
C LEU A 165 16.87 -12.41 27.13
N GLU A 166 17.89 -12.78 27.91
CA GLU A 166 18.64 -11.83 28.75
C GLU A 166 19.32 -10.76 27.90
N GLN A 167 19.95 -11.15 26.80
CA GLN A 167 20.59 -10.22 25.86
C GLN A 167 19.57 -9.25 25.25
N ALA A 168 18.41 -9.73 24.80
CA ALA A 168 17.37 -8.88 24.22
C ALA A 168 16.84 -7.85 25.22
N VAL A 169 16.67 -8.25 26.47
CA VAL A 169 16.25 -7.35 27.55
C VAL A 169 17.36 -6.32 27.85
N ASP A 170 18.63 -6.72 27.89
CA ASP A 170 19.75 -5.79 28.11
C ASP A 170 19.94 -4.81 26.95
N GLU A 171 19.73 -5.25 25.72
CA GLU A 171 19.73 -4.39 24.54
C GLU A 171 18.59 -3.37 24.59
N ALA A 172 17.38 -3.79 24.94
CA ALA A 172 16.25 -2.89 25.14
C ALA A 172 16.52 -1.82 26.23
N VAL A 173 17.16 -2.21 27.34
CA VAL A 173 17.60 -1.25 28.36
C VAL A 173 18.59 -0.24 27.79
N LYS A 174 19.61 -0.69 27.06
CA LYS A 174 20.61 0.21 26.45
C LYS A 174 19.97 1.18 25.47
N VAL A 175 19.06 0.70 24.62
CA VAL A 175 18.34 1.55 23.65
C VAL A 175 17.54 2.63 24.37
N LYS A 176 16.80 2.27 25.43
CA LYS A 176 16.03 3.24 26.21
C LYS A 176 16.93 4.27 26.91
N GLN A 177 18.01 3.81 27.56
CA GLN A 177 18.97 4.69 28.22
C GLN A 177 19.67 5.63 27.23
N GLN A 178 20.02 5.14 26.05
CA GLN A 178 20.60 5.97 24.99
C GLN A 178 19.61 7.05 24.56
N ARG A 179 18.35 6.68 24.31
CA ARG A 179 17.30 7.64 23.93
C ARG A 179 17.05 8.70 25.00
N GLU A 180 17.01 8.31 26.28
CA GLU A 180 16.90 9.26 27.39
C GLU A 180 18.12 10.19 27.48
N THR A 181 19.31 9.68 27.19
CA THR A 181 20.55 10.47 27.17
C THR A 181 20.52 11.45 26.00
N ASP A 182 20.20 11.00 24.80
CA ASP A 182 20.12 11.83 23.60
C ASP A 182 19.08 12.96 23.76
N LEU A 183 17.92 12.65 24.36
CA LEU A 183 16.89 13.64 24.67
C LEU A 183 17.42 14.69 25.65
N LYS A 184 18.13 14.29 26.72
CA LYS A 184 18.75 15.22 27.67
C LYS A 184 19.77 16.12 26.99
N ILE A 185 20.70 15.54 26.24
CA ILE A 185 21.74 16.29 25.52
C ILE A 185 21.10 17.30 24.55
N LEU A 186 20.11 16.88 23.75
CA LEU A 186 19.42 17.77 22.82
C LEU A 186 18.68 18.89 23.54
N THR A 187 18.02 18.58 24.65
CA THR A 187 17.27 19.56 25.46
C THR A 187 18.22 20.61 26.06
N GLU A 188 19.35 20.18 26.61
CA GLU A 188 20.38 21.09 27.14
C GLU A 188 21.01 21.96 26.03
N PHE A 189 21.28 21.37 24.87
CA PHE A 189 21.80 22.10 23.71
C PHE A 189 20.83 23.17 23.20
N CYS A 190 19.53 22.85 23.10
CA CYS A 190 18.50 23.80 22.69
C CYS A 190 18.35 24.94 23.71
N LYS A 191 18.36 24.63 25.02
CA LYS A 191 18.33 25.63 26.09
C LYS A 191 19.53 26.58 26.02
N ALA A 192 20.73 26.07 25.74
CA ALA A 192 21.94 26.89 25.63
C ALA A 192 21.92 27.88 24.45
N LYS A 193 21.03 27.66 23.47
CA LYS A 193 20.85 28.52 22.28
C LYS A 193 19.54 29.32 22.30
N ASP A 194 18.79 29.27 23.39
CA ASP A 194 17.44 29.86 23.51
C ASP A 194 16.46 29.37 22.42
N ILE A 195 16.54 28.08 22.08
CA ILE A 195 15.68 27.42 21.07
C ILE A 195 14.71 26.49 21.78
N ASP A 196 13.45 26.45 21.31
CA ASP A 196 12.46 25.49 21.77
C ASP A 196 12.84 24.05 21.36
N PRO A 197 13.07 23.12 22.31
CA PRO A 197 13.44 21.75 22.01
C PRO A 197 12.33 20.93 21.32
N VAL A 198 11.05 21.27 21.52
CA VAL A 198 9.91 20.40 21.16
C VAL A 198 9.91 20.02 19.67
N GLY A 199 10.22 20.97 18.79
CA GLY A 199 10.26 20.74 17.34
C GLY A 199 11.39 19.81 16.88
N TRP A 200 12.45 19.67 17.67
CA TRP A 200 13.66 18.93 17.30
C TRP A 200 13.72 17.53 17.89
N VAL A 201 13.03 17.28 19.02
CA VAL A 201 12.99 15.95 19.68
C VAL A 201 12.48 14.86 18.73
N SER A 202 11.48 15.16 17.89
CA SER A 202 10.95 14.20 16.91
C SER A 202 11.98 13.75 15.86
N GLN A 203 13.04 14.53 15.64
CA GLN A 203 14.09 14.15 14.68
C GLN A 203 15.03 13.06 15.23
N LEU A 204 15.07 12.85 16.56
CA LEU A 204 15.86 11.79 17.18
C LEU A 204 15.34 10.38 16.84
N ASP A 205 14.12 10.26 16.32
CA ASP A 205 13.58 8.98 15.87
C ASP A 205 14.22 8.50 14.56
N PHE A 206 14.85 9.42 13.81
CA PHE A 206 15.41 9.14 12.49
C PHE A 206 16.88 9.52 12.33
N LYS A 207 17.42 10.37 13.22
CA LYS A 207 18.77 10.94 13.14
C LYS A 207 19.47 10.86 14.48
N SER A 208 20.80 10.82 14.44
CA SER A 208 21.62 10.90 15.65
C SER A 208 21.49 12.27 16.31
N VAL A 209 21.70 12.33 17.62
CA VAL A 209 21.69 13.59 18.38
C VAL A 209 22.64 14.63 17.79
N THR A 210 23.79 14.20 17.28
CA THR A 210 24.79 15.06 16.64
C THR A 210 24.28 15.67 15.34
N GLU A 211 23.63 14.89 14.47
CA GLU A 211 23.05 15.41 13.23
C GLU A 211 21.92 16.42 13.51
N VAL A 212 21.10 16.17 14.52
CA VAL A 212 20.04 17.10 14.92
C VAL A 212 20.64 18.43 15.42
N MET A 213 21.72 18.38 16.21
CA MET A 213 22.44 19.59 16.63
C MET A 213 23.02 20.39 15.46
N ASP A 214 23.58 19.71 14.46
CA ASP A 214 24.13 20.37 13.26
C ASP A 214 23.02 21.07 12.44
N LEU A 215 21.85 20.44 12.36
CA LEU A 215 20.67 21.05 11.72
C LEU A 215 20.17 22.27 12.49
N ILE A 216 20.15 22.19 13.82
CA ILE A 216 19.82 23.34 14.68
C ILE A 216 20.81 24.48 14.42
N ASN A 217 22.12 24.21 14.43
CA ASN A 217 23.13 25.22 14.14
C ASN A 217 22.92 25.88 12.78
N THR A 218 22.65 25.07 11.75
CA THR A 218 22.38 25.55 10.40
C THR A 218 21.11 26.40 10.33
N ASP A 219 20.06 26.03 11.06
CA ASP A 219 18.81 26.80 11.11
C ASP A 219 18.98 28.14 11.84
N VAL A 220 19.74 28.15 12.94
CA VAL A 220 20.09 29.38 13.68
C VAL A 220 20.90 30.33 12.80
N GLU A 221 21.94 29.82 12.13
CA GLU A 221 22.76 30.58 11.20
C GLU A 221 21.92 31.17 10.06
N ARG A 222 21.00 30.38 9.51
CA ARG A 222 20.07 30.81 8.46
C ARG A 222 19.15 31.92 8.96
N LYS A 223 18.52 31.74 10.12
CA LYS A 223 17.63 32.74 10.73
C LYS A 223 18.37 34.04 11.04
N ARG A 224 19.60 33.94 11.53
CA ARG A 224 20.47 35.10 11.77
C ARG A 224 20.75 35.87 10.48
N LYS A 225 21.17 35.20 9.40
CA LYS A 225 21.43 35.84 8.10
C LYS A 225 20.18 36.50 7.52
N ILE A 226 19.01 35.90 7.70
CA ILE A 226 17.73 36.48 7.26
C ILE A 226 17.41 37.72 8.09
N ALA A 227 17.54 37.66 9.42
CA ALA A 227 17.28 38.80 10.30
C ALA A 227 18.25 39.96 10.04
N GLU A 228 19.54 39.69 9.86
CA GLU A 228 20.54 40.69 9.48
C GLU A 228 20.22 41.31 8.12
N GLY A 229 19.82 40.50 7.12
CA GLY A 229 19.41 41.01 5.81
C GLY A 229 18.11 41.83 5.83
N GLN A 230 17.15 41.48 6.69
CA GLN A 230 15.93 42.25 6.88
C GLN A 230 16.20 43.57 7.61
N ALA A 231 17.03 43.54 8.65
CA ALA A 231 17.45 44.74 9.38
C ALA A 231 18.25 45.70 8.48
N ALA A 232 19.16 45.19 7.64
CA ALA A 232 19.89 45.99 6.67
C ALA A 232 18.97 46.67 5.66
N LYS A 233 18.00 45.92 5.09
CA LYS A 233 16.98 46.49 4.18
C LYS A 233 16.11 47.55 4.86
N GLN A 234 15.78 47.36 6.13
CA GLN A 234 14.99 48.34 6.88
C GLN A 234 15.79 49.60 7.19
N GLN A 235 17.07 49.47 7.54
CA GLN A 235 17.97 50.61 7.71
C GLN A 235 18.21 51.37 6.41
N GLU A 236 18.37 50.68 5.28
CA GLU A 236 18.46 51.32 3.96
C GLU A 236 17.18 52.09 3.61
N PHE A 237 16.00 51.51 3.90
CA PHE A 237 14.72 52.19 3.69
C PHE A 237 14.56 53.44 4.58
N GLU A 238 14.93 53.34 5.86
CA GLU A 238 14.90 54.47 6.80
C GLU A 238 15.91 55.58 6.41
N GLN A 239 17.11 55.22 5.95
CA GLN A 239 18.09 56.17 5.44
C GLN A 239 17.62 56.87 4.15
N GLN A 240 17.01 56.14 3.22
CA GLN A 240 16.41 56.73 2.01
C GLN A 240 15.28 57.70 2.37
N LYS A 241 14.41 57.33 3.32
CA LYS A 241 13.34 58.19 3.80
C LYS A 241 13.90 59.47 4.46
N ALA A 242 14.91 59.34 5.33
CA ALA A 242 15.55 60.47 6.00
C ALA A 242 16.30 61.40 5.03
N GLN A 243 16.95 60.86 3.99
CA GLN A 243 17.56 61.67 2.93
C GLN A 243 16.50 62.44 2.12
N GLN A 244 15.34 61.82 1.86
CA GLN A 244 14.22 62.50 1.21
C GLN A 244 13.66 63.63 2.08
N GLU A 245 13.49 63.39 3.39
CA GLU A 245 13.03 64.41 4.36
C GLU A 245 14.05 65.55 4.51
N ALA A 246 15.36 65.27 4.52
CA ALA A 246 16.41 66.29 4.60
C ALA A 246 16.51 67.16 3.33
N VAL A 247 16.26 66.61 2.14
CA VAL A 247 16.18 67.41 0.89
C VAL A 247 14.97 68.36 0.91
N VAL A 248 13.88 67.98 1.58
CA VAL A 248 12.71 68.84 1.78
C VAL A 248 13.00 69.92 2.84
N GLU A 249 13.78 69.61 3.87
CA GLU A 249 14.15 70.53 4.95
C GLU A 249 15.25 71.53 4.52
N GLU A 250 16.22 71.11 3.69
CA GLU A 250 17.24 72.00 3.09
C GLU A 250 16.64 72.93 2.02
N ALA A 251 15.50 72.56 1.43
CA ALA A 251 14.68 73.46 0.61
C ALA A 251 13.87 74.48 1.45
N ALA A 252 13.81 74.32 2.78
CA ALA A 252 13.06 75.19 3.68
C ALA A 252 13.92 76.28 4.38
N ASP A 253 15.26 76.28 4.22
CA ASP A 253 16.20 77.19 4.92
C ASP A 253 16.77 78.33 4.03
N SER A 254 16.10 78.68 2.91
CA SER A 254 16.36 79.94 2.20
C SER A 254 15.25 80.95 2.53
N GLU A 255 15.53 81.88 3.46
CA GLU A 255 14.58 82.90 3.90
C GLU A 255 14.10 83.85 2.78
N GLU A 256 12.77 83.98 2.74
CA GLU A 256 11.95 85.13 2.37
C GLU A 256 12.14 85.78 0.99
N THR A 257 11.20 85.48 0.09
CA THR A 257 10.33 86.49 -0.57
C THR A 257 9.25 85.79 -1.40
N PRO A 258 8.25 86.54 -1.85
CA PRO A 258 6.86 86.51 -1.35
C PRO A 258 6.14 85.19 -1.63
N ILE A 259 5.11 84.87 -0.83
CA ILE A 259 4.12 83.80 -1.10
C ILE A 259 3.78 83.82 -2.60
N PRO A 260 4.23 82.85 -3.40
CA PRO A 260 3.52 82.51 -4.60
C PRO A 260 2.26 81.82 -4.08
N ASP A 261 1.08 82.31 -4.45
CA ASP A 261 -0.09 81.44 -4.39
C ASP A 261 0.30 80.17 -5.14
N ASP A 262 0.51 79.07 -4.40
CA ASP A 262 0.73 77.77 -5.03
C ASP A 262 -0.44 77.60 -5.99
N PRO A 263 -0.18 77.46 -7.31
CA PRO A 263 -1.25 77.36 -8.27
C PRO A 263 -2.10 76.16 -7.84
N LEU A 264 -3.40 76.39 -7.63
CA LEU A 264 -4.34 75.31 -7.31
C LEU A 264 -4.30 74.28 -8.45
N ILE A 265 -3.57 73.18 -8.23
CA ILE A 265 -3.53 72.05 -9.15
C ILE A 265 -4.82 71.27 -8.90
N THR A 266 -5.72 71.31 -9.89
CA THR A 266 -6.93 70.48 -9.88
C THR A 266 -6.65 69.26 -10.72
N ASP A 267 -6.69 68.08 -10.09
CA ASP A 267 -6.50 66.80 -10.76
C ASP A 267 -7.72 65.89 -10.54
N VAL A 268 -8.07 65.09 -11.53
CA VAL A 268 -9.24 64.20 -11.48
C VAL A 268 -8.75 62.80 -11.12
N ILE A 269 -8.90 62.43 -9.85
CA ILE A 269 -8.58 61.09 -9.37
C ILE A 269 -9.82 60.19 -9.41
N GLN A 270 -9.74 59.07 -10.12
CA GLN A 270 -10.79 58.06 -10.13
C GLN A 270 -10.52 57.04 -9.01
N VAL A 271 -11.38 57.05 -7.99
CA VAL A 271 -11.28 56.16 -6.83
C VAL A 271 -12.48 55.23 -6.77
N THR A 272 -12.22 53.92 -6.71
CA THR A 272 -13.26 52.89 -6.60
C THR A 272 -13.26 52.30 -5.19
N GLY A 273 -14.41 52.35 -4.53
CA GLY A 273 -14.56 51.84 -3.17
C GLY A 273 -16.02 51.74 -2.77
N THR A 274 -16.26 51.18 -1.59
CA THR A 274 -17.61 51.15 -0.99
C THR A 274 -18.04 52.55 -0.55
N LEU A 275 -19.35 52.80 -0.45
CA LEU A 275 -19.90 54.11 -0.04
C LEU A 275 -19.27 54.65 1.26
N SER A 276 -18.99 53.76 2.22
CA SER A 276 -18.36 54.13 3.49
C SER A 276 -16.91 54.59 3.32
N GLN A 277 -16.15 53.93 2.44
CA GLN A 277 -14.76 54.29 2.14
C GLN A 277 -14.68 55.63 1.40
N LEU A 278 -15.59 55.85 0.44
CA LEU A 278 -15.64 57.12 -0.31
C LEU A 278 -16.06 58.30 0.59
N ASN A 279 -17.00 58.08 1.51
CA ASN A 279 -17.36 59.09 2.51
C ASN A 279 -16.23 59.38 3.50
N GLY A 280 -15.49 58.35 3.93
CA GLY A 280 -14.31 58.51 4.78
C GLY A 280 -13.21 59.32 4.09
N LEU A 281 -12.95 59.02 2.82
CA LEU A 281 -11.99 59.76 2.00
C LEU A 281 -12.41 61.21 1.80
N ASN A 282 -13.68 61.48 1.45
CA ASN A 282 -14.19 62.84 1.29
C ASN A 282 -14.07 63.66 2.59
N LYS A 283 -14.39 63.04 3.73
CA LYS A 283 -14.25 63.69 5.04
C LYS A 283 -12.80 64.08 5.32
N TYR A 284 -11.85 63.19 5.04
CA TYR A 284 -10.43 63.47 5.21
C TYR A 284 -9.97 64.66 4.34
N LEU A 285 -10.36 64.68 3.06
CA LEU A 285 -9.98 65.75 2.13
C LEU A 285 -10.48 67.12 2.61
N VAL A 286 -11.75 67.20 3.04
CA VAL A 286 -12.35 68.45 3.54
C VAL A 286 -11.73 68.88 4.87
N GLU A 287 -11.44 67.96 5.79
CA GLU A 287 -10.79 68.26 7.08
C GLU A 287 -9.39 68.86 6.90
N HIS A 288 -8.72 68.55 5.81
CA HIS A 288 -7.39 69.07 5.48
C HIS A 288 -7.43 70.25 4.50
N GLY A 289 -8.61 70.84 4.27
CA GLY A 289 -8.76 72.06 3.47
C GLY A 289 -8.72 71.85 1.95
N ILE A 290 -8.82 70.61 1.46
CA ILE A 290 -8.80 70.28 0.03
C ILE A 290 -10.20 70.43 -0.56
N GLN A 291 -10.33 71.17 -1.66
CA GLN A 291 -11.60 71.37 -2.34
C GLN A 291 -11.95 70.16 -3.22
N VAL A 292 -13.14 69.58 -3.02
CA VAL A 292 -13.62 68.40 -3.77
C VAL A 292 -14.80 68.80 -4.65
N ALA A 293 -14.72 68.49 -5.94
CA ALA A 293 -15.81 68.67 -6.90
C ALA A 293 -16.23 67.32 -7.49
N MET A 294 -17.54 67.09 -7.62
CA MET A 294 -18.06 65.87 -8.27
C MET A 294 -17.98 66.04 -9.79
N VAL A 295 -17.15 65.23 -10.45
CA VAL A 295 -17.01 65.21 -11.91
C VAL A 295 -17.79 63.99 -12.45
N ASN A 296 -18.82 64.25 -13.25
CA ASN A 296 -19.53 63.19 -13.98
C ASN A 296 -18.76 62.91 -15.28
N GLU A 297 -18.18 61.72 -15.42
CA GLU A 297 -17.34 61.37 -16.57
C GLU A 297 -18.06 61.57 -17.92
N ASN A 298 -17.44 62.36 -18.79
CA ASN A 298 -17.33 62.05 -20.20
C ASN A 298 -15.85 62.20 -20.63
N THR A 299 -15.23 61.04 -20.88
CA THR A 299 -14.17 60.77 -21.87
C THR A 299 -12.71 61.24 -21.64
N THR A 300 -11.84 60.21 -21.50
CA THR A 300 -10.53 59.94 -22.17
C THR A 300 -9.24 60.75 -21.89
N ASP A 301 -8.22 59.96 -21.52
CA ASP A 301 -6.90 59.75 -22.18
C ASP A 301 -5.61 60.11 -21.41
N ASP A 302 -4.70 59.12 -21.53
CA ASP A 302 -3.24 59.08 -21.42
C ASP A 302 -2.51 59.07 -20.06
N LEU A 303 -2.03 57.85 -19.73
CA LEU A 303 -0.82 57.47 -18.98
C LEU A 303 0.45 58.20 -19.49
N PRO A 304 1.59 58.31 -18.76
CA PRO A 304 2.17 57.24 -17.93
C PRO A 304 2.95 57.65 -16.65
N PHE A 305 2.69 56.95 -15.55
CA PHE A 305 3.59 56.08 -14.75
C PHE A 305 2.94 55.80 -13.40
#